data_AF-A0A2A8HVZ2-F1
#
_entry.id   AF-A0A2A8HVZ2-F1
#
_cell.length_a   1.000
_cell.length_b   1.000
_cell.length_c   1.000
_cell.angle_alpha   90.00
_cell.angle_beta   90.00
_cell.angle_gamma   90.00
#
_symmetry.space_group_name_H-M   'P 1'
#
loop_
_entity.id
_entity.type
_entity.pdbx_description
1 polymer ?
#
loop_
_entity_poly.entity_id
_entity_poly.type
_entity_poly.pdbx_seq_one_letter_code
_entity_poly.pdbx_strand_id
1 'polypeptide(L)'
;MRQQTRPTAIVVAAGLAAASCSPREPEPVPKRQAAAPTRTDAPDRPEPAAATRREGRIELGGECRVLHTPDGKRYALGGNVPFDTGKYVRVEGTISEAGFCMEGDGTIEVARISLADPPARDRDPARAGGLAVTGDYVRGEWVAKGADADCGHPDFAIAPNANGMNIIKARVSGTPQTGAVDVGASPALQWDDPLPALPIETRGPDGLAVMPPTGNAKVTLAGHPVEGDGIVFVRCA
;
A
#
# COMPACT_ATOMS: atom_id res chain seq x y z
N MET A 1 20.96 40.66 38.72
CA MET A 1 21.56 41.30 37.52
C MET A 1 20.51 41.23 36.41
N ARG A 2 19.70 42.28 36.24
CA ARG A 2 19.84 43.38 35.25
C ARG A 2 19.78 42.87 33.81
N GLN A 3 19.00 43.41 32.87
CA GLN A 3 17.90 44.38 32.86
C GLN A 3 17.42 44.41 31.39
N GLN A 4 16.11 44.59 31.17
CA GLN A 4 15.54 44.95 29.87
C GLN A 4 16.15 46.24 29.31
N THR A 5 16.19 46.42 27.99
CA THR A 5 15.83 47.71 27.34
C THR A 5 15.70 47.58 25.81
N ARG A 6 14.54 48.02 25.30
CA ARG A 6 14.36 48.58 23.93
C ARG A 6 14.67 50.09 23.99
N PRO A 7 15.03 50.71 22.87
CA PRO A 7 14.27 51.88 22.36
C PRO A 7 14.15 51.83 20.81
N THR A 8 13.04 52.21 20.15
CA THR A 8 12.31 53.49 20.00
C THR A 8 12.94 54.50 19.02
N ALA A 9 12.26 54.60 17.87
CA ALA A 9 12.11 55.61 16.81
C ALA A 9 12.77 57.01 16.89
N ILE A 10 13.14 57.54 15.71
CA ILE A 10 13.14 58.98 15.40
C ILE A 10 12.56 59.21 13.97
N VAL A 11 11.65 60.19 13.88
CA VAL A 11 10.99 60.80 12.72
C VAL A 11 11.70 62.11 12.37
N VAL A 12 11.87 62.48 11.09
CA VAL A 12 11.87 63.90 10.63
C VAL A 12 11.38 64.00 9.18
N ALA A 13 10.50 64.98 8.93
CA ALA A 13 9.85 65.32 7.67
C ALA A 13 10.32 66.67 7.07
N ALA A 14 9.85 66.95 5.85
CA ALA A 14 9.79 68.24 5.11
C ALA A 14 11.12 68.82 4.59
N GLY A 15 11.25 69.39 3.38
CA GLY A 15 10.30 69.93 2.40
C GLY A 15 10.63 71.42 2.15
N LEU A 16 11.01 71.82 0.93
CA LEU A 16 11.18 73.19 0.37
C LEU A 16 11.85 73.02 -1.03
N ALA A 17 11.66 73.77 -2.12
CA ALA A 17 10.88 74.97 -2.46
C ALA A 17 10.79 75.09 -4.01
N ALA A 18 10.04 76.09 -4.48
CA ALA A 18 9.56 76.36 -5.84
C ALA A 18 10.58 76.86 -6.89
N ALA A 19 10.21 76.82 -8.18
CA ALA A 19 10.36 77.90 -9.17
C ALA A 19 9.65 77.58 -10.52
N SER A 20 9.46 78.64 -11.33
CA SER A 20 8.40 78.90 -12.31
C SER A 20 8.82 78.94 -13.81
N CYS A 21 7.82 78.87 -14.70
CA CYS A 21 7.67 79.43 -16.08
C CYS A 21 8.52 78.94 -17.30
N SER A 22 7.86 78.14 -18.16
CA SER A 22 7.60 78.20 -19.65
C SER A 22 8.55 78.90 -20.65
N PRO A 23 8.44 78.69 -22.00
CA PRO A 23 7.95 77.57 -22.83
C PRO A 23 8.93 77.13 -23.97
N ARG A 24 8.73 75.97 -24.60
CA ARG A 24 9.24 75.69 -25.97
C ARG A 24 8.27 74.80 -26.73
N GLU A 25 7.77 75.32 -27.84
CA GLU A 25 6.92 74.65 -28.85
C GLU A 25 7.80 73.89 -29.88
N PRO A 26 7.25 73.09 -30.80
CA PRO A 26 7.09 71.65 -30.67
C PRO A 26 8.02 70.87 -31.63
N GLU A 27 8.51 69.70 -31.21
CA GLU A 27 9.06 68.70 -32.15
C GLU A 27 7.94 67.73 -32.60
N PRO A 28 7.93 67.32 -33.88
CA PRO A 28 6.86 66.51 -34.44
C PRO A 28 6.83 65.13 -33.79
N VAL A 29 5.71 64.80 -33.15
CA VAL A 29 5.42 63.45 -32.66
C VAL A 29 5.44 62.48 -33.85
N PRO A 30 6.32 61.46 -33.88
CA PRO A 30 6.19 60.39 -34.84
C PRO A 30 4.88 59.67 -34.53
N LYS A 31 4.01 59.55 -35.55
CA LYS A 31 2.76 58.80 -35.46
C LYS A 31 3.04 57.45 -34.79
N ARG A 32 2.59 57.29 -33.55
CA ARG A 32 2.58 56.01 -32.84
C ARG A 32 1.70 55.10 -33.68
N GLN A 33 2.33 54.24 -34.48
CA GLN A 33 1.65 53.09 -35.05
C GLN A 33 0.99 52.39 -33.87
N ALA A 34 -0.34 52.26 -33.92
CA ALA A 34 -1.09 51.48 -32.98
C ALA A 34 -0.46 50.08 -32.99
N ALA A 35 0.29 49.78 -31.94
CA ALA A 35 0.74 48.42 -31.70
C ALA A 35 -0.53 47.58 -31.66
N ALA A 36 -0.60 46.61 -32.58
CA ALA A 36 -1.58 45.54 -32.51
C ALA A 36 -1.58 45.00 -31.08
N PRO A 37 -2.75 44.68 -30.49
CA PRO A 37 -2.78 44.09 -29.16
C PRO A 37 -1.91 42.84 -29.19
N THR A 38 -0.82 42.88 -28.42
CA THR A 38 0.03 41.72 -28.17
C THR A 38 -0.90 40.60 -27.73
N ARG A 39 -0.90 39.53 -28.52
CA ARG A 39 -1.60 38.29 -28.29
C ARG A 39 -1.48 37.95 -26.81
N THR A 40 -2.61 37.91 -26.12
CA THR A 40 -2.75 37.36 -24.77
C THR A 40 -1.96 36.05 -24.72
N ASP A 41 -0.98 36.00 -23.83
CA ASP A 41 -0.29 34.76 -23.47
C ASP A 41 -1.36 33.71 -23.18
N ALA A 42 -1.37 32.67 -24.02
CA ALA A 42 -2.20 31.50 -23.76
C ALA A 42 -1.83 30.98 -22.37
N PRO A 43 -2.78 30.54 -21.53
CA PRO A 43 -2.42 29.85 -20.31
C PRO A 43 -1.50 28.70 -20.69
N ASP A 44 -0.32 28.64 -20.04
CA ASP A 44 0.62 27.54 -20.17
C ASP A 44 -0.18 26.24 -20.16
N ARG A 45 -0.15 25.51 -21.28
CA ARG A 45 -0.68 24.16 -21.31
C ARG A 45 0.09 23.40 -20.23
N PRO A 46 -0.56 22.87 -19.18
CA PRO A 46 0.16 22.12 -18.16
C PRO A 46 0.95 21.02 -18.88
N GLU A 47 2.26 21.02 -18.62
CA GLU A 47 3.15 19.97 -19.10
C GLU A 47 2.52 18.63 -18.68
N PRO A 48 2.36 17.66 -19.61
CA PRO A 48 1.77 16.38 -19.23
C PRO A 48 2.60 15.80 -18.09
N ALA A 49 1.94 15.53 -16.96
CA ALA A 49 2.58 14.92 -15.81
C ALA A 49 3.37 13.69 -16.28
N ALA A 50 4.63 13.59 -15.85
CA ALA A 50 5.53 12.55 -16.32
C ALA A 50 4.90 11.17 -16.07
N ALA A 51 4.76 10.37 -17.13
CA ALA A 51 4.26 9.02 -17.03
C ALA A 51 5.19 8.18 -16.14
N THR A 52 4.62 7.52 -15.15
CA THR A 52 5.30 6.62 -14.23
C THR A 52 4.95 5.18 -14.52
N ARG A 53 5.88 4.29 -14.21
CA ARG A 53 5.66 2.84 -14.16
C ARG A 53 6.08 2.36 -12.78
N ARG A 54 5.19 1.65 -12.09
CA ARG A 54 5.41 1.11 -10.75
C ARG A 54 4.90 -0.32 -10.66
N GLU A 55 5.54 -1.12 -9.83
CA GLU A 55 5.13 -2.47 -9.51
C GLU A 55 4.94 -2.61 -8.02
N GLY A 56 3.93 -3.35 -7.61
CA GLY A 56 3.60 -3.48 -6.21
C GLY A 56 2.36 -4.33 -5.99
N ARG A 57 2.03 -4.50 -4.71
CA ARG A 57 0.87 -5.24 -4.26
C ARG A 57 -0.29 -4.29 -4.01
N ILE A 58 -1.48 -4.69 -4.46
CA ILE A 58 -2.70 -3.97 -4.15
C ILE A 58 -3.07 -4.25 -2.70
N GLU A 59 -3.24 -3.21 -1.91
CA GLU A 59 -3.72 -3.23 -0.54
C GLU A 59 -5.04 -2.48 -0.41
N LEU A 60 -5.78 -2.78 0.65
CA LEU A 60 -6.94 -1.99 1.02
C LEU A 60 -6.44 -0.69 1.69
N GLY A 61 -6.75 0.46 1.10
CA GLY A 61 -6.57 1.76 1.75
C GLY A 61 -7.84 2.23 2.45
N GLY A 62 -7.76 3.38 3.11
CA GLY A 62 -8.88 3.98 3.82
C GLY A 62 -9.98 4.50 2.89
N GLU A 63 -9.57 5.06 1.75
CA GLU A 63 -10.50 5.63 0.75
C GLU A 63 -10.50 4.85 -0.56
N CYS A 64 -9.31 4.45 -1.02
CA CYS A 64 -9.11 3.77 -2.29
C CYS A 64 -8.12 2.62 -2.12
N ARG A 65 -8.03 1.75 -3.13
CA ARG A 65 -6.98 0.73 -3.16
C ARG A 65 -5.61 1.41 -3.25
N VAL A 66 -4.62 0.82 -2.59
CA VAL A 66 -3.26 1.36 -2.52
C VAL A 66 -2.29 0.38 -3.16
N LEU A 67 -1.34 0.88 -3.94
CA LEU A 67 -0.20 0.11 -4.41
C LEU A 67 0.95 0.25 -3.42
N HIS A 68 1.32 -0.86 -2.78
CA HIS A 68 2.51 -0.94 -1.94
C HIS A 68 3.67 -1.54 -2.75
N THR A 69 4.70 -0.75 -2.98
CA THR A 69 5.85 -1.13 -3.80
C THR A 69 6.93 -1.85 -2.97
N PRO A 70 7.82 -2.66 -3.58
CA PRO A 70 8.87 -3.39 -2.85
C PRO A 70 9.90 -2.52 -2.12
N ASP A 71 10.06 -1.26 -2.53
CA ASP A 71 10.88 -0.24 -1.86
C ASP A 71 10.16 0.45 -0.69
N GLY A 72 8.95 0.01 -0.34
CA GLY A 72 8.19 0.45 0.83
C GLY A 72 7.33 1.70 0.61
N LYS A 73 7.15 2.14 -0.64
CA LYS A 73 6.31 3.29 -0.97
C LYS A 73 4.86 2.87 -1.13
N ARG A 74 3.95 3.80 -0.87
CA ARG A 74 2.50 3.59 -0.96
C ARG A 74 1.91 4.63 -1.89
N TYR A 75 1.11 4.19 -2.85
CA TYR A 75 0.41 5.11 -3.74
C TYR A 75 -1.07 4.77 -3.79
N ALA A 76 -1.95 5.74 -3.54
CA ALA A 76 -3.37 5.57 -3.83
C ALA A 76 -3.56 5.33 -5.34
N LEU A 77 -4.48 4.44 -5.71
CA LEU A 77 -4.80 4.14 -7.10
C LEU A 77 -6.10 4.84 -7.50
N GLY A 78 -5.98 5.87 -8.34
CA GLY A 78 -7.08 6.60 -8.96
C GLY A 78 -7.58 5.93 -10.23
N GLY A 79 -8.88 6.07 -10.51
CA GLY A 79 -9.52 5.52 -11.71
C GLY A 79 -9.98 4.07 -11.58
N ASN A 80 -9.99 3.33 -12.70
CA ASN A 80 -10.47 1.95 -12.73
C ASN A 80 -9.36 0.96 -12.37
N VAL A 81 -9.52 0.26 -11.25
CA VAL A 81 -8.61 -0.78 -10.77
C VAL A 81 -9.37 -2.12 -10.77
N PRO A 82 -9.25 -2.96 -11.82
CA PRO A 82 -10.05 -4.18 -11.96
C PRO A 82 -9.51 -5.38 -11.17
N PHE A 83 -8.55 -5.18 -10.27
CA PHE A 83 -7.89 -6.24 -9.52
C PHE A 83 -8.13 -6.10 -8.02
N ASP A 84 -8.27 -7.24 -7.36
CA ASP A 84 -8.50 -7.32 -5.92
C ASP A 84 -7.23 -7.11 -5.09
N THR A 85 -7.45 -6.82 -3.81
CA THR A 85 -6.41 -6.77 -2.79
C THR A 85 -5.59 -8.07 -2.79
N GLY A 86 -4.28 -7.92 -2.60
CA GLY A 86 -3.30 -9.00 -2.57
C GLY A 86 -2.66 -9.30 -3.92
N LYS A 87 -3.25 -8.89 -5.05
CA LYS A 87 -2.65 -9.09 -6.38
C LYS A 87 -1.39 -8.23 -6.54
N TYR A 88 -0.37 -8.83 -7.15
CA TYR A 88 0.82 -8.10 -7.57
C TYR A 88 0.63 -7.62 -9.01
N VAL A 89 0.82 -6.32 -9.21
CA VAL A 89 0.48 -5.65 -10.47
C VAL A 89 1.59 -4.72 -10.89
N ARG A 90 1.61 -4.47 -12.19
CA ARG A 90 2.33 -3.37 -12.80
C ARG A 90 1.32 -2.30 -13.20
N VAL A 91 1.56 -1.09 -12.72
CA VAL A 91 0.74 0.11 -12.95
C VAL A 91 1.53 1.11 -13.78
N GLU A 92 0.89 1.62 -14.82
CA GLU A 92 1.36 2.73 -15.65
C GLU A 92 0.34 3.87 -15.56
N GLY A 93 0.80 5.08 -15.31
CA GLY A 93 -0.08 6.22 -15.04
C GLY A 93 0.69 7.50 -14.76
N THR A 94 0.04 8.50 -14.16
CA THR A 94 0.68 9.75 -13.74
C THR A 94 0.52 9.94 -12.24
N ILE A 95 1.58 10.36 -11.55
CA ILE A 95 1.49 10.69 -10.12
C ILE A 95 0.98 12.11 -9.96
N SER A 96 -0.05 12.28 -9.14
CA SER A 96 -0.53 13.56 -8.67
C SER A 96 -0.40 13.64 -7.15
N GLU A 97 0.02 14.79 -6.64
CA GLU A 97 0.02 15.09 -5.20
C GLU A 97 -1.40 15.35 -4.68
N ALA A 98 -2.35 15.68 -5.57
CA ALA A 98 -3.75 15.88 -5.25
C ALA A 98 -4.61 14.96 -6.12
N GLY A 99 -5.33 14.04 -5.46
CA GLY A 99 -6.28 13.13 -6.08
C GLY A 99 -7.53 13.03 -5.22
N PHE A 100 -8.58 12.38 -5.74
CA PHE A 100 -9.77 12.07 -4.94
C PHE A 100 -9.42 11.20 -3.73
N CYS A 101 -8.40 10.34 -3.89
CA CYS A 101 -7.91 9.43 -2.88
C CYS A 101 -6.62 9.98 -2.29
N MET A 102 -6.62 10.53 -1.07
CA MET A 102 -5.40 11.10 -0.50
C MET A 102 -4.75 10.15 0.50
N GLU A 103 -4.05 9.13 -0.01
CA GLU A 103 -3.31 8.18 0.83
C GLU A 103 -1.90 7.88 0.28
N GLY A 104 -0.92 7.87 1.19
CA GLY A 104 0.46 7.48 0.90
C GLY A 104 1.32 8.62 0.32
N ASP A 105 2.30 8.25 -0.50
CA ASP A 105 3.28 9.11 -1.16
C ASP A 105 2.71 9.84 -2.40
N GLY A 106 1.42 9.63 -2.73
CA GLY A 106 0.72 10.29 -3.83
C GLY A 106 -0.35 9.40 -4.46
N THR A 107 -1.09 9.95 -5.43
CA THR A 107 -2.09 9.22 -6.20
C THR A 107 -1.55 8.89 -7.59
N ILE A 108 -1.62 7.63 -8.01
CA ILE A 108 -1.39 7.25 -9.40
C ILE A 108 -2.74 7.24 -10.11
N GLU A 109 -2.94 8.15 -11.05
CA GLU A 109 -4.05 8.07 -12.00
C GLU A 109 -3.74 6.96 -13.01
N VAL A 110 -4.46 5.84 -12.89
CA VAL A 110 -4.15 4.60 -13.61
C VAL A 110 -4.53 4.72 -15.08
N ALA A 111 -3.54 4.72 -15.97
CA ALA A 111 -3.74 4.63 -17.41
C ALA A 111 -3.77 3.17 -17.89
N ARG A 112 -2.95 2.31 -17.30
CA ARG A 112 -2.92 0.87 -17.55
C ARG A 112 -2.50 0.12 -16.30
N ILE A 113 -3.12 -1.04 -16.09
CA ILE A 113 -2.78 -1.95 -15.00
C ILE A 113 -2.85 -3.39 -15.50
N SER A 114 -1.89 -4.21 -15.09
CA SER A 114 -1.79 -5.62 -15.47
C SER A 114 -1.22 -6.44 -14.33
N LEU A 115 -1.57 -7.72 -14.27
CA LEU A 115 -0.90 -8.65 -13.36
C LEU A 115 0.58 -8.70 -13.68
N ALA A 116 1.38 -8.75 -12.62
CA ALA A 116 2.82 -8.89 -12.73
C ALA A 116 3.30 -9.96 -11.76
N ASP A 117 4.46 -10.49 -12.08
CA ASP A 117 5.15 -11.41 -11.22
C ASP A 117 5.82 -10.65 -10.07
N PRO A 118 5.53 -11.00 -8.79
CA PRO A 118 6.24 -10.39 -7.68
C PRO A 118 7.74 -10.72 -7.76
N PRO A 119 8.63 -9.80 -7.33
CA PRO A 119 10.07 -10.06 -7.24
C PRO A 119 10.35 -11.38 -6.52
N ALA A 120 11.43 -12.07 -6.88
CA ALA A 120 11.82 -13.33 -6.23
C ALA A 120 11.91 -13.20 -4.69
N ARG A 121 12.26 -12.00 -4.20
CA ARG A 121 12.28 -11.62 -2.78
C ARG A 121 10.89 -11.59 -2.11
N ASP A 122 9.83 -11.28 -2.85
CA ASP A 122 8.43 -11.28 -2.38
C ASP A 122 7.76 -12.65 -2.54
N ARG A 123 8.43 -13.58 -3.24
CA ARG A 123 8.08 -15.00 -3.31
C ARG A 123 8.78 -15.83 -2.23
N ASP A 124 9.69 -15.22 -1.46
CA ASP A 124 10.44 -15.90 -0.40
C ASP A 124 9.51 -16.25 0.78
N PRO A 125 9.21 -17.55 1.02
CA PRO A 125 8.35 -17.97 2.11
C PRO A 125 8.98 -17.72 3.50
N ALA A 126 10.28 -17.41 3.55
CA ALA A 126 10.98 -17.14 4.81
C ALA A 126 10.70 -15.72 5.36
N ARG A 127 10.10 -14.80 4.59
CA ARG A 127 9.75 -13.46 5.08
C ARG A 127 8.36 -13.44 5.74
N ALA A 128 8.30 -13.01 7.00
CA ALA A 128 7.04 -12.78 7.71
C ALA A 128 6.33 -11.54 7.15
N GLY A 129 5.00 -11.63 7.00
CA GLY A 129 4.13 -10.48 6.75
C GLY A 129 4.18 -9.88 5.33
N GLY A 130 3.05 -9.31 4.90
CA GLY A 130 2.92 -8.55 3.66
C GLY A 130 1.59 -8.76 2.91
N LEU A 131 0.80 -9.75 3.30
CA LEU A 131 -0.56 -9.97 2.84
C LEU A 131 -1.49 -10.06 4.05
N ALA A 132 -2.69 -9.47 3.97
CA ALA A 132 -3.72 -9.74 4.95
C ALA A 132 -4.11 -11.23 4.86
N VAL A 133 -4.22 -11.90 5.98
CA VAL A 133 -4.85 -13.23 6.02
C VAL A 133 -6.33 -13.01 5.74
N THR A 134 -6.81 -13.40 4.57
CA THR A 134 -8.22 -13.28 4.19
C THR A 134 -8.84 -14.66 4.04
N GLY A 135 -10.17 -14.72 4.01
CA GLY A 135 -10.88 -15.97 3.78
C GLY A 135 -10.50 -16.63 2.45
N ASP A 136 -10.39 -15.84 1.37
CA ASP A 136 -9.98 -16.36 0.06
C ASP A 136 -8.53 -16.83 0.06
N TYR A 137 -7.67 -16.21 0.86
CA TYR A 137 -6.27 -16.60 0.99
C TYR A 137 -6.10 -17.93 1.73
N VAL A 138 -6.85 -18.19 2.79
CA VAL A 138 -6.64 -19.42 3.58
C VAL A 138 -7.22 -20.66 2.92
N ARG A 139 -8.15 -20.51 1.95
CA ARG A 139 -8.80 -21.62 1.27
C ARG A 139 -7.85 -22.40 0.37
N GLY A 140 -8.09 -23.70 0.31
CA GLY A 140 -7.36 -24.64 -0.55
C GLY A 140 -6.80 -25.82 0.23
N GLU A 141 -6.03 -26.62 -0.49
CA GLU A 141 -5.27 -27.75 0.03
C GLU A 141 -3.83 -27.29 0.29
N TRP A 142 -3.26 -27.75 1.41
CA TRP A 142 -1.99 -27.26 1.93
C TRP A 142 -1.08 -28.42 2.28
N VAL A 143 0.22 -28.28 1.97
CA VAL A 143 1.27 -29.26 2.30
C VAL A 143 2.45 -28.57 2.97
N ALA A 144 3.10 -29.22 3.92
CA ALA A 144 4.25 -28.69 4.62
C ALA A 144 5.37 -28.44 3.63
N LYS A 145 5.99 -27.26 3.71
CA LYS A 145 7.11 -26.89 2.85
C LYS A 145 8.29 -27.82 3.14
N GLY A 146 8.74 -28.56 2.12
CA GLY A 146 9.87 -29.47 2.24
C GLY A 146 10.04 -30.33 1.00
N ALA A 147 11.08 -31.19 1.00
CA ALA A 147 11.33 -32.13 -0.09
C ALA A 147 10.25 -33.22 -0.20
N ASP A 148 9.54 -33.48 0.90
CA ASP A 148 8.50 -34.51 1.01
C ASP A 148 7.07 -33.97 0.80
N ALA A 149 6.92 -32.74 0.28
CA ALA A 149 5.63 -32.15 0.01
C ALA A 149 4.88 -32.93 -1.09
N ASP A 150 3.71 -33.48 -0.77
CA ASP A 150 2.90 -34.28 -1.70
C ASP A 150 1.48 -33.73 -1.83
N CYS A 151 1.22 -32.98 -2.91
CA CYS A 151 -0.13 -32.47 -3.19
C CYS A 151 -1.14 -33.55 -3.59
N GLY A 152 -0.72 -34.80 -3.85
CA GLY A 152 -1.64 -35.93 -3.96
C GLY A 152 -2.23 -36.35 -2.60
N HIS A 153 -1.58 -35.95 -1.50
CA HIS A 153 -1.99 -36.24 -0.13
C HIS A 153 -1.78 -35.00 0.75
N PRO A 154 -2.65 -33.97 0.63
CA PRO A 154 -2.48 -32.74 1.38
C PRO A 154 -2.55 -32.96 2.89
N ASP A 155 -1.73 -32.22 3.63
CA ASP A 155 -1.65 -32.27 5.09
C ASP A 155 -2.95 -31.81 5.75
N PHE A 156 -3.57 -30.79 5.15
CA PHE A 156 -4.91 -30.34 5.50
C PHE A 156 -5.54 -29.56 4.35
N ALA A 157 -6.85 -29.38 4.47
CA ALA A 157 -7.63 -28.53 3.58
C ALA A 157 -8.46 -27.54 4.39
N ILE A 158 -8.61 -26.34 3.82
CA ILE A 158 -9.47 -25.28 4.36
C ILE A 158 -10.55 -24.99 3.31
N ALA A 159 -11.81 -25.17 3.71
CA ALA A 159 -12.96 -25.01 2.83
C ALA A 159 -14.03 -24.13 3.50
N PRO A 160 -14.80 -23.34 2.73
CA PRO A 160 -15.93 -22.60 3.28
C PRO A 160 -17.06 -23.55 3.69
N ASN A 161 -17.76 -23.25 4.77
CA ASN A 161 -19.03 -23.88 5.11
C ASN A 161 -20.23 -23.06 4.58
N ALA A 162 -21.44 -23.57 4.81
CA ALA A 162 -22.69 -22.92 4.37
C ALA A 162 -22.91 -21.50 4.95
N ASN A 163 -22.24 -21.17 6.07
CA ASN A 163 -22.32 -19.87 6.71
C ASN A 163 -21.17 -18.93 6.29
N GLY A 164 -20.35 -19.32 5.31
CA GLY A 164 -19.22 -18.53 4.82
C GLY A 164 -17.97 -18.56 5.71
N MET A 165 -17.98 -19.34 6.80
CA MET A 165 -16.80 -19.53 7.65
C MET A 165 -15.82 -20.50 6.98
N ASN A 166 -14.52 -20.27 7.15
CA ASN A 166 -13.49 -21.18 6.66
C ASN A 166 -13.24 -22.27 7.71
N ILE A 167 -13.47 -23.52 7.32
CA ILE A 167 -13.34 -24.70 8.19
C ILE A 167 -12.09 -25.47 7.79
N ILE A 168 -11.28 -25.80 8.78
CA ILE A 168 -10.09 -26.63 8.63
C ILE A 168 -10.38 -28.05 9.14
N LYS A 169 -9.90 -29.05 8.40
CA LYS A 169 -9.81 -30.43 8.86
C LYS A 169 -8.36 -30.89 8.78
N ALA A 170 -7.81 -31.31 9.90
CA ALA A 170 -6.41 -31.70 10.00
C ALA A 170 -6.23 -32.76 11.09
N ARG A 171 -5.03 -33.33 11.22
CA ARG A 171 -4.63 -34.03 12.45
C ARG A 171 -3.85 -33.09 13.34
N VAL A 172 -4.24 -32.97 14.61
CA VAL A 172 -3.48 -32.21 15.62
C VAL A 172 -3.03 -33.19 16.70
N SER A 173 -1.72 -33.25 16.95
CA SER A 173 -1.13 -34.21 17.90
C SER A 173 -1.56 -35.66 17.64
N GLY A 174 -1.70 -36.03 16.36
CA GLY A 174 -2.09 -37.37 15.88
C GLY A 174 -3.60 -37.62 15.80
N THR A 175 -4.42 -36.75 16.40
CA THR A 175 -5.89 -36.91 16.45
C THR A 175 -6.56 -36.13 15.32
N PRO A 176 -7.52 -36.70 14.57
CA PRO A 176 -8.34 -35.93 13.63
C PRO A 176 -9.09 -34.82 14.36
N GLN A 177 -9.02 -33.61 13.81
CA GLN A 177 -9.57 -32.40 14.39
C GLN A 177 -10.28 -31.58 13.32
N THR A 178 -11.31 -30.88 13.75
CA THR A 178 -12.00 -29.86 12.96
C THR A 178 -11.87 -28.53 13.71
N GLY A 179 -11.87 -27.44 12.96
CA GLY A 179 -11.82 -26.11 13.52
C GLY A 179 -12.27 -25.05 12.52
N ALA A 180 -12.30 -23.81 12.99
CA ALA A 180 -12.49 -22.63 12.17
C ALA A 180 -11.16 -21.89 11.97
N VAL A 181 -11.06 -21.18 10.85
CA VAL A 181 -9.96 -20.24 10.59
C VAL A 181 -10.46 -18.84 10.86
N ASP A 182 -9.95 -18.24 11.95
CA ASP A 182 -10.15 -16.82 12.23
C ASP A 182 -9.17 -16.01 11.35
N VAL A 183 -9.72 -15.09 10.56
CA VAL A 183 -8.99 -14.20 9.65
C VAL A 183 -9.11 -12.74 10.09
N GLY A 184 -9.53 -12.49 11.33
CA GLY A 184 -9.69 -11.18 11.93
C GLY A 184 -8.35 -10.50 12.29
N ALA A 185 -8.38 -9.64 13.32
CA ALA A 185 -7.21 -8.86 13.72
C ALA A 185 -6.05 -9.71 14.30
N SER A 186 -6.32 -10.94 14.72
CA SER A 186 -5.33 -11.90 15.21
C SER A 186 -5.61 -13.27 14.59
N PRO A 187 -5.21 -13.46 13.31
CA PRO A 187 -5.56 -14.67 12.58
C PRO A 187 -5.02 -15.92 13.25
N ALA A 188 -5.85 -16.96 13.34
CA ALA A 188 -5.48 -18.22 13.97
C ALA A 188 -6.35 -19.39 13.50
N LEU A 189 -5.80 -20.60 13.61
CA LEU A 189 -6.57 -21.84 13.59
C LEU A 189 -7.19 -22.04 14.97
N GLN A 190 -8.51 -22.05 15.03
CA GLN A 190 -9.32 -22.26 16.24
C GLN A 190 -9.94 -23.65 16.16
N TRP A 191 -9.61 -24.51 17.12
CA TRP A 191 -10.08 -25.91 17.10
C TRP A 191 -11.39 -26.06 17.87
N ASP A 192 -12.23 -27.02 17.46
CA ASP A 192 -13.51 -27.29 18.13
C ASP A 192 -13.29 -27.95 19.51
N ASP A 193 -12.26 -28.78 19.61
CA ASP A 193 -11.79 -29.37 20.87
C ASP A 193 -10.93 -28.37 21.66
N PRO A 194 -10.71 -28.58 22.98
CA PRO A 194 -9.90 -27.71 23.84
C PRO A 194 -8.39 -27.79 23.55
N LEU A 195 -8.02 -27.60 22.30
CA LEU A 195 -6.65 -27.44 21.81
C LEU A 195 -6.33 -25.94 21.74
N PRO A 196 -5.06 -25.56 21.99
CA PRO A 196 -4.69 -24.17 21.91
C PRO A 196 -4.79 -23.67 20.46
N ALA A 197 -5.24 -22.43 20.30
CA ALA A 197 -5.25 -21.77 19.00
C ALA A 197 -3.82 -21.67 18.45
N LEU A 198 -3.68 -21.86 17.14
CA LEU A 198 -2.40 -21.71 16.45
C LEU A 198 -2.44 -20.43 15.61
N PRO A 199 -1.65 -19.38 15.95
CA PRO A 199 -1.61 -18.17 15.16
C PRO A 199 -1.13 -18.46 13.75
N ILE A 200 -1.64 -17.72 12.76
CA ILE A 200 -1.27 -17.89 11.36
C ILE A 200 -0.87 -16.58 10.71
N GLU A 201 0.00 -16.66 9.73
CA GLU A 201 0.39 -15.51 8.92
C GLU A 201 0.71 -15.91 7.48
N THR A 202 0.56 -14.96 6.57
CA THR A 202 0.92 -15.15 5.17
C THR A 202 2.43 -15.16 4.98
N ARG A 203 2.91 -16.06 4.12
CA ARG A 203 4.29 -16.20 3.67
C ARG A 203 4.32 -16.20 2.14
N GLY A 204 4.25 -15.02 1.55
CA GLY A 204 4.08 -14.87 0.09
C GLY A 204 2.67 -15.22 -0.38
N PRO A 205 2.44 -15.36 -1.70
CA PRO A 205 1.10 -15.58 -2.26
C PRO A 205 0.50 -16.95 -1.93
N ASP A 206 1.35 -17.97 -1.76
CA ASP A 206 0.93 -19.37 -1.63
C ASP A 206 1.45 -20.04 -0.36
N GLY A 207 2.04 -19.30 0.58
CA GLY A 207 2.59 -19.87 1.81
C GLY A 207 1.81 -19.47 3.06
N LEU A 208 1.42 -20.41 3.91
CA LEU A 208 0.77 -20.15 5.19
C LEU A 208 1.69 -20.60 6.32
N ALA A 209 2.19 -19.67 7.12
CA ALA A 209 2.89 -20.02 8.35
C ALA A 209 1.88 -20.28 9.46
N VAL A 210 2.10 -21.38 10.19
CA VAL A 210 1.40 -21.72 11.42
C VAL A 210 2.40 -21.63 12.56
N MET A 211 2.13 -20.74 13.51
CA MET A 211 3.00 -20.40 14.61
C MET A 211 2.69 -21.27 15.84
N PRO A 212 3.67 -21.47 16.74
CA PRO A 212 3.41 -22.16 17.99
C PRO A 212 2.31 -21.46 18.80
N PRO A 213 1.53 -22.23 19.58
CA PRO A 213 0.53 -21.64 20.46
C PRO A 213 1.19 -20.73 21.50
N THR A 214 0.47 -19.74 21.99
CA THR A 214 0.95 -18.91 23.09
C THR A 214 1.21 -19.77 24.33
N GLY A 215 2.42 -19.70 24.88
CA GLY A 215 2.85 -20.49 26.03
C GLY A 215 3.80 -21.63 25.63
N ASN A 216 3.91 -22.65 26.49
CA ASN A 216 4.87 -23.76 26.32
C ASN A 216 4.23 -25.06 25.80
N ALA A 217 3.01 -24.99 25.26
CA ALA A 217 2.31 -26.15 24.76
C ALA A 217 2.97 -26.66 23.47
N LYS A 218 3.31 -27.96 23.45
CA LYS A 218 3.83 -28.61 22.25
C LYS A 218 2.67 -29.19 21.45
N VAL A 219 2.59 -28.83 20.18
CA VAL A 219 1.54 -29.25 19.27
C VAL A 219 2.18 -29.72 17.98
N THR A 220 1.64 -30.80 17.40
CA THR A 220 1.91 -31.14 16.01
C THR A 220 0.69 -30.84 15.15
N LEU A 221 0.91 -30.34 13.95
CA LEU A 221 -0.12 -30.14 12.93
C LEU A 221 0.22 -30.99 11.72
N ALA A 222 -0.71 -31.86 11.32
CA ALA A 222 -0.52 -32.88 10.29
C ALA A 222 0.72 -33.77 10.51
N GLY A 223 1.10 -33.98 11.78
CA GLY A 223 2.30 -34.74 12.13
C GLY A 223 3.59 -33.93 12.19
N HIS A 224 3.56 -32.65 11.79
CA HIS A 224 4.73 -31.77 11.89
C HIS A 224 4.74 -30.97 13.20
N PRO A 225 5.87 -30.89 13.91
CA PRO A 225 5.98 -30.08 15.12
C PRO A 225 5.84 -28.59 14.79
N VAL A 226 5.03 -27.89 15.57
CA VAL A 226 4.86 -26.44 15.48
C VAL A 226 5.70 -25.79 16.58
N GLU A 227 6.95 -25.45 16.26
CA GLU A 227 7.95 -24.95 17.22
C GLU A 227 8.74 -23.76 16.63
N GLY A 228 9.43 -23.00 17.49
CA GLY A 228 10.32 -21.91 17.07
C GLY A 228 9.62 -20.85 16.22
N ASP A 229 10.10 -20.66 15.00
CA ASP A 229 9.56 -19.70 14.01
C ASP A 229 8.27 -20.21 13.31
N GLY A 230 7.69 -21.31 13.80
CA GLY A 230 6.53 -21.95 13.21
C GLY A 230 6.88 -22.88 12.04
N ILE A 231 5.84 -23.36 11.37
CA ILE A 231 5.94 -24.20 10.18
C ILE A 231 5.24 -23.51 9.00
N VAL A 232 5.85 -23.58 7.82
CA VAL A 232 5.26 -23.04 6.60
C VAL A 232 4.64 -24.16 5.79
N PHE A 233 3.36 -24.01 5.44
CA PHE A 233 2.67 -24.82 4.45
C PHE A 233 2.60 -24.06 3.13
N VAL A 234 2.64 -24.76 2.01
CA VAL A 234 2.45 -24.21 0.67
C VAL A 234 1.14 -24.73 0.10
N ARG A 235 0.42 -23.88 -0.63
CA ARG A 235 -0.84 -24.24 -1.27
C ARG A 235 -0.58 -25.14 -2.47
N CYS A 236 -1.39 -26.19 -2.62
CA CYS A 236 -1.42 -27.01 -3.82
C CYS A 236 -2.14 -26.28 -4.96
N ALA A 237 -1.65 -26.50 -6.19
CA ALA A 237 -2.12 -25.83 -7.41
C ALA A 237 -3.35 -26.52 -8.03
#